data_AF-A0A6S7DIB8-F1
#
_entry.id   AF-A0A6S7DIB8-F1
#
_cell.length_a   1.000
_cell.length_b   1.000
_cell.length_c   1.000
_cell.angle_alpha   90.00
_cell.angle_beta   90.00
_cell.angle_gamma   90.00
#
_symmetry.space_group_name_H-M   'P 1'
#
loop_
_entity.id
_entity.type
_entity.pdbx_description
1 polymer ?
#
loop_
_entity_poly.entity_id
_entity_poly.type
_entity_poly.pdbx_seq_one_letter_code
_entity_poly.pdbx_strand_id
1 'polypeptide(L)'
;MEHGEEKTQWHDKVAGYIRKKDVYAFHKRYGYGQRSLVEAQISRIKRCIGSILLTRKIGSQEREDVIIAIILNRWNSFGRPVSFRNG
;
A
#
# COMPACT_ATOMS: atom_id res chain seq x y z
N MET A 1 -30.57 16.01 19.00
CA MET A 1 -30.35 15.87 17.55
C MET A 1 -28.91 15.40 17.40
N GLU A 2 -28.73 14.11 17.17
CA GLU A 2 -27.42 13.45 17.13
C GLU A 2 -26.61 13.92 15.92
N HIS A 3 -25.38 14.38 16.16
CA HIS A 3 -24.38 14.61 15.12
C HIS A 3 -23.81 13.27 14.61
N GLY A 4 -24.64 12.49 13.90
CA GLY A 4 -24.28 11.17 13.35
C GLY A 4 -24.16 11.09 11.82
N GLU A 5 -24.58 12.11 11.08
CA GLU A 5 -24.95 11.96 9.66
C GLU A 5 -23.82 12.10 8.63
N GLU A 6 -22.73 12.81 8.93
CA GLU A 6 -21.65 13.02 7.94
C GLU A 6 -20.74 11.79 7.77
N LYS A 7 -20.48 11.03 8.84
CA LYS A 7 -19.60 9.84 8.77
C LYS A 7 -20.24 8.67 8.04
N THR A 8 -21.56 8.53 8.12
CA THR A 8 -22.31 7.45 7.46
C THR A 8 -22.52 7.70 5.98
N GLN A 9 -22.54 8.96 5.51
CA GLN A 9 -22.72 9.29 4.09
C GLN A 9 -21.67 8.65 3.17
N TRP A 10 -20.39 8.65 3.58
CA TRP A 10 -19.34 8.03 2.77
C TRP A 10 -19.42 6.50 2.80
N HIS A 11 -19.68 5.93 3.99
CA HIS A 11 -19.88 4.50 4.17
C HIS A 11 -21.03 3.98 3.29
N ASP A 12 -22.19 4.63 3.34
CA ASP A 12 -23.39 4.20 2.63
C ASP A 12 -23.24 4.36 1.12
N LYS A 13 -22.51 5.39 0.68
CA LYS A 13 -22.14 5.58 -0.72
C LYS A 13 -21.20 4.47 -1.21
N VAL A 14 -20.21 4.07 -0.41
CA VAL A 14 -19.30 2.97 -0.75
C VAL A 14 -20.02 1.63 -0.75
N ALA A 15 -20.82 1.35 0.28
CA ALA A 15 -21.61 0.13 0.39
C ALA A 15 -22.62 0.01 -0.76
N GLY A 16 -23.31 1.10 -1.11
CA GLY A 16 -24.20 1.17 -2.27
C GLY A 16 -23.46 0.95 -3.59
N TYR A 17 -22.26 1.50 -3.73
CA TYR A 17 -21.43 1.29 -4.93
C TYR A 17 -20.99 -0.17 -5.09
N ILE A 18 -20.54 -0.81 -4.00
CA ILE A 18 -20.16 -2.23 -3.99
C ILE A 18 -21.37 -3.09 -4.36
N ARG A 19 -22.54 -2.85 -3.73
CA ARG A 19 -23.79 -3.59 -4.06
C ARG A 19 -24.19 -3.48 -5.53
N LYS A 20 -23.98 -2.29 -6.14
CA LYS A 20 -24.37 -2.03 -7.53
C LYS A 20 -23.38 -2.58 -8.57
N LYS A 21 -22.09 -2.67 -8.26
CA LYS A 21 -21.03 -2.92 -9.24
C LYS A 21 -20.09 -4.09 -8.94
N ASP A 22 -20.05 -4.58 -7.71
CA ASP A 22 -19.04 -5.50 -7.14
C ASP A 22 -17.78 -4.84 -6.53
N VAL A 23 -17.18 -5.58 -5.60
CA VAL A 23 -15.95 -5.25 -4.85
C VAL A 23 -14.77 -5.00 -5.78
N TYR A 24 -14.66 -5.75 -6.88
CA TYR A 24 -13.57 -5.53 -7.84
C TYR A 24 -13.62 -4.13 -8.47
N ALA A 25 -14.82 -3.67 -8.85
CA ALA A 25 -15.02 -2.33 -9.39
C ALA A 25 -14.76 -1.23 -8.34
N PHE A 26 -15.00 -1.51 -7.07
CA PHE A 26 -14.63 -0.64 -5.95
C PHE A 26 -13.11 -0.54 -5.79
N HIS A 27 -12.39 -1.68 -5.78
CA HIS A 27 -10.93 -1.68 -5.70
C HIS A 27 -10.29 -0.89 -6.83
N LYS A 28 -10.76 -1.09 -8.06
CA LYS A 28 -10.26 -0.37 -9.24
C LYS A 28 -10.55 1.13 -9.18
N ARG A 29 -11.75 1.53 -8.71
CA ARG A 29 -12.17 2.94 -8.66
C ARG A 29 -11.46 3.74 -7.58
N TYR A 30 -11.27 3.14 -6.40
CA TYR A 30 -10.75 3.85 -5.23
C TYR A 30 -9.30 3.47 -4.89
N GLY A 31 -8.64 2.66 -5.72
CA GLY A 31 -7.26 2.22 -5.48
C GLY A 31 -7.11 1.35 -4.24
N TYR A 32 -8.19 0.72 -3.79
CA TYR A 32 -8.18 -0.13 -2.60
C TYR A 32 -7.28 -1.36 -2.88
N GLY A 33 -6.28 -1.56 -2.03
CA GLY A 33 -5.21 -2.55 -2.22
C GLY A 33 -3.85 -1.98 -2.64
N GLN A 34 -3.77 -0.74 -3.15
CA GLN A 34 -2.47 -0.11 -3.48
C GLN A 34 -1.57 0.02 -2.25
N ARG A 35 -2.16 0.41 -1.11
CA ARG A 35 -1.45 0.48 0.17
C ARG A 35 -0.86 -0.87 0.57
N SER A 36 -1.63 -1.95 0.44
CA SER A 36 -1.17 -3.31 0.77
C SER A 36 0.00 -3.74 -0.12
N LEU A 37 -0.01 -3.36 -1.41
CA LEU A 37 1.12 -3.61 -2.31
C LEU A 37 2.38 -2.84 -1.88
N VAL A 38 2.23 -1.57 -1.54
CA VAL A 38 3.34 -0.75 -1.04
C VAL A 38 3.89 -1.31 0.27
N GLU A 39 3.03 -1.67 1.22
CA GLU A 39 3.41 -2.27 2.50
C GLU A 39 4.15 -3.60 2.32
N ALA A 40 3.71 -4.44 1.38
CA ALA A 40 4.39 -5.68 1.05
C ALA A 40 5.81 -5.43 0.50
N GLN A 41 5.98 -4.42 -0.36
CA GLN A 41 7.30 -4.06 -0.90
C GLN A 41 8.21 -3.45 0.18
N ILE A 42 7.67 -2.59 1.05
CA ILE A 42 8.40 -2.04 2.21
C ILE A 42 8.84 -3.18 3.15
N SER A 43 7.97 -4.16 3.40
CA SER A 43 8.30 -5.33 4.23
C SER A 43 9.45 -6.13 3.63
N ARG A 44 9.48 -6.30 2.30
CA ARG A 44 10.58 -7.00 1.61
C ARG A 44 11.91 -6.27 1.74
N ILE A 45 11.96 -4.97 1.48
CA ILE A 45 13.22 -4.24 1.63
C ILE A 45 13.70 -4.26 3.08
N LYS A 46 12.79 -4.15 4.06
CA LYS A 46 13.11 -4.27 5.48
C LYS A 46 13.67 -5.64 5.85
N ARG A 47 13.23 -6.72 5.19
CA ARG A 47 13.82 -8.06 5.38
C ARG A 47 15.27 -8.13 4.85
N CYS A 48 15.63 -7.32 3.86
CA CYS A 48 16.98 -7.26 3.31
C CYS A 48 17.93 -6.35 4.12
N ILE A 49 17.47 -5.17 4.56
CA ILE A 49 18.32 -4.13 5.18
C ILE A 49 18.14 -4.00 6.70
N GLY A 50 17.10 -4.60 7.27
CA GLY A 50 16.68 -4.41 8.65
C GLY A 50 15.52 -3.42 8.80
N SER A 51 15.14 -3.12 10.05
CA SER A 51 13.95 -2.31 10.37
C SER A 51 14.15 -0.80 10.16
N ILE A 52 15.40 -0.36 9.96
CA ILE A 52 15.80 1.04 9.84
C ILE A 52 16.66 1.26 8.60
N LEU A 53 16.71 2.51 8.13
CA LEU A 53 17.73 2.95 7.18
C LEU A 53 19.12 2.75 7.79
N LEU A 54 20.05 2.33 6.95
CA LEU A 54 21.44 2.03 7.31
C LEU A 54 22.20 3.31 7.65
N THR A 55 21.86 4.42 7.01
CA THR A 55 22.49 5.71 7.25
C THR A 55 21.79 6.48 8.38
N ARG A 56 22.57 7.22 9.18
CA ARG A 56 22.07 8.00 10.33
C ARG A 56 22.06 9.51 10.09
N LYS A 57 22.68 9.97 9.00
CA LYS A 57 22.70 11.39 8.59
C LYS A 57 21.57 11.63 7.60
N ILE A 58 20.75 12.66 7.85
CA ILE A 58 19.57 12.99 7.03
C ILE A 58 19.90 13.08 5.53
N GLY A 59 20.93 13.84 5.14
CA GLY A 59 21.32 13.95 3.73
C GLY A 59 21.85 12.65 3.10
N SER A 60 22.27 11.68 3.91
CA SER A 60 22.61 10.34 3.43
C SER A 60 21.38 9.42 3.34
N GLN A 61 20.39 9.63 4.22
CA GLN A 61 19.11 8.92 4.20
C GLN A 61 18.32 9.24 2.95
N GLU A 62 18.29 10.51 2.51
CA GLU A 62 17.61 10.88 1.26
C GLU A 62 18.17 10.12 0.05
N ARG A 63 19.49 9.93 -0.01
CA ARG A 63 20.13 9.14 -1.08
C ARG A 63 19.82 7.66 -0.95
N GLU A 64 19.83 7.15 0.27
CA GLU A 64 19.45 5.77 0.56
C GLU A 64 18.00 5.48 0.14
N ASP A 65 17.08 6.39 0.43
CA ASP A 65 15.67 6.31 0.05
C ASP A 65 15.49 6.27 -1.47
N VAL A 66 16.23 7.10 -2.21
CA VAL A 66 16.22 7.08 -3.69
C VAL A 66 16.72 5.72 -4.22
N ILE A 67 17.79 5.17 -3.64
CA ILE A 67 18.31 3.86 -4.04
C ILE A 67 17.29 2.76 -3.75
N ILE A 68 16.65 2.79 -2.57
CA ILE A 68 15.59 1.85 -2.19
C ILE A 68 14.43 1.94 -3.19
N ALA A 69 13.99 3.14 -3.56
CA ALA A 69 12.91 3.33 -4.54
C ALA A 69 13.27 2.74 -5.91
N ILE A 70 14.52 2.92 -6.37
CA ILE A 70 15.01 2.31 -7.61
C ILE A 70 14.99 0.78 -7.53
N ILE A 71 15.43 0.20 -6.41
CA ILE A 71 15.39 -1.26 -6.17
C ILE A 71 13.95 -1.77 -6.23
N LEU A 72 13.02 -1.11 -5.53
CA LEU A 72 11.61 -1.51 -5.52
C LEU A 72 10.98 -1.42 -6.91
N ASN A 73 11.28 -0.37 -7.68
CA ASN A 73 10.82 -0.22 -9.06
C ASN A 73 11.38 -1.34 -9.95
N ARG A 74 12.65 -1.70 -9.77
CA ARG A 74 13.26 -2.81 -10.49
C ARG A 74 12.64 -4.15 -10.12
N TRP A 75 12.35 -4.39 -8.85
CA TRP A 75 11.61 -5.58 -8.42
C TRP A 75 10.22 -5.64 -9.07
N ASN A 76 9.52 -4.51 -9.19
CA ASN A 76 8.24 -4.46 -9.89
C ASN A 76 8.38 -4.81 -11.39
N SER A 77 9.48 -4.44 -12.04
CA SER A 77 9.73 -4.81 -13.45
C SER A 77 9.97 -6.30 -13.67
N PHE A 78 10.48 -7.02 -12.67
CA PHE A 78 10.68 -8.47 -12.75
C PHE A 78 9.39 -9.28 -12.54
N GLY A 79 8.28 -8.60 -12.25
CA GLY A 79 7.00 -9.23 -11.94
C GLY A 79 6.75 -9.35 -10.43
N ARG A 80 5.50 -9.63 -10.07
CA ARG A 80 5.10 -9.77 -8.67
C ARG A 80 5.50 -11.16 -8.17
N PRO A 81 6.30 -11.28 -7.10
CA PRO A 81 6.62 -12.59 -6.52
C PRO A 81 5.35 -13.26 -6.03
N VAL A 82 5.23 -14.56 -6.26
CA VAL A 82 4.12 -15.39 -5.78
C VAL A 82 4.21 -15.47 -4.25
N SER A 83 3.26 -14.84 -3.55
CA SER A 83 3.14 -14.94 -2.10
C SER A 83 2.11 -15.99 -1.74
N PHE A 84 2.52 -17.03 -1.01
CA PHE A 84 1.63 -18.02 -0.42
C PHE A 84 1.33 -17.65 1.04
N ARG A 85 0.09 -17.86 1.46
CA ARG A 85 -0.33 -17.68 2.86
C ARG A 85 -0.02 -18.98 3.59
N ASN A 86 0.93 -18.95 4.53
CA ASN A 86 1.08 -20.08 5.45
C ASN A 86 -0.15 -20.09 6.37
N GLY A 87 -0.91 -21.19 6.31
CA GLY A 87 -2.03 -21.47 7.20
C GLY A 87 -1.57 -21.83 8.61
#